data_AF-A0A478FQ89-F1
#
_entry.id   AF-A0A478FQ89-F1
#
_cell.length_a   1.000
_cell.length_b   1.000
_cell.length_c   1.000
_cell.angle_alpha   90.00
_cell.angle_beta   90.00
_cell.angle_gamma   90.00
#
_symmetry.space_group_name_H-M   'P 1'
#
loop_
_entity.id
_entity.type
_entity.pdbx_description
1 polymer ?
#
loop_
_entity_poly.entity_id
_entity_poly.type
_entity_poly.pdbx_seq_one_letter_code
_entity_poly.pdbx_strand_id
1 'polypeptide(L)'
;MLTESKVTITFSVIAANAALGVSGSELLKIYYALNEESIEVENLNNELIKVTKIKRTRNETTPKGTTSNFDLRKRHAPSIIIGSKHYTKHKGFGVRHIKNHLDKLVGWEEANKTWWEDAYKQREYVIKNQNFQPYFPIVGGYSDQQHWWTKDLRMNQFCDKGYLNRSFFQKYKEQFWLMCTIDGKNPEKNDSEEVISWATKAEFQIKDGEKKQITYLTITQAKKKGINNTKITEDAKTKFVIYDYSPEWWKWSYEYRLEADRKNETSPFPLSNKFRTIIQGWEDLNNNATALNKVCKDFYEQTSNNFQDEIDDAWRYCSDDGKQ
;
A
#
# COMPACT_ATOMS: atom_id res chain seq x y z
N MET A 1 -12.57 -6.07 68.16
CA MET A 1 -11.97 -5.28 67.06
C MET A 1 -12.60 -5.76 65.77
N LEU A 2 -13.56 -5.01 65.23
CA LEU A 2 -14.12 -5.27 63.90
C LEU A 2 -13.26 -4.50 62.90
N THR A 3 -12.63 -5.22 61.98
CA THR A 3 -11.88 -4.66 60.86
C THR A 3 -12.86 -4.09 59.85
N GLU A 4 -12.92 -2.76 59.74
CA GLU A 4 -13.63 -2.07 58.68
C GLU A 4 -13.08 -2.51 57.31
N SER A 5 -13.96 -3.05 56.47
CA SER A 5 -13.64 -3.42 55.09
C SER A 5 -14.05 -2.27 54.18
N LYS A 6 -13.11 -1.42 53.80
CA LYS A 6 -13.38 -0.36 52.81
C LYS A 6 -13.47 -0.97 51.42
N VAL A 7 -14.66 -0.92 50.81
CA VAL A 7 -14.89 -1.34 49.42
C VAL A 7 -14.88 -0.10 48.54
N THR A 8 -13.93 0.00 47.61
CA THR A 8 -13.87 1.09 46.63
C THR A 8 -14.44 0.61 45.30
N ILE A 9 -15.51 1.26 44.82
CA ILE A 9 -16.13 0.96 43.53
C ILE A 9 -15.93 2.17 42.62
N THR A 10 -15.25 1.99 41.48
CA THR A 10 -14.96 3.06 40.51
C THR A 10 -15.78 2.86 39.23
N PHE A 11 -16.52 3.89 38.82
CA PHE A 11 -17.27 3.91 37.56
C PHE A 11 -16.67 4.95 36.61
N SER A 12 -16.33 4.53 35.39
CA SER A 12 -15.94 5.44 34.30
C SER A 12 -17.06 5.53 33.27
N VAL A 13 -17.59 6.73 33.04
CA VAL A 13 -18.68 6.97 32.09
C VAL A 13 -18.13 7.81 30.94
N ILE A 14 -18.03 7.22 29.75
CA ILE A 14 -17.68 7.96 28.53
C ILE A 14 -18.93 8.73 28.09
N ALA A 15 -18.74 10.00 27.72
CA ALA A 15 -19.76 11.04 27.53
C ALA A 15 -20.96 10.72 26.59
N ALA A 16 -21.00 9.57 25.94
CA ALA A 16 -22.11 9.18 25.07
C ALA A 16 -23.35 8.66 25.83
N ASN A 17 -23.25 8.27 27.11
CA ASN A 17 -24.39 7.82 27.92
C ASN A 17 -24.30 8.29 29.39
N ALA A 18 -24.26 9.62 29.59
CA ALA A 18 -24.30 10.22 30.94
C ALA A 18 -25.50 9.73 31.77
N ALA A 19 -26.63 9.38 31.13
CA ALA A 19 -27.83 8.86 31.79
C ALA A 19 -27.58 7.56 32.57
N LEU A 20 -26.78 6.62 32.04
CA LEU A 20 -26.45 5.35 32.72
C LEU A 20 -25.50 5.55 33.90
N GLY A 21 -24.59 6.52 33.79
CA GLY A 21 -23.70 6.91 34.89
C GLY A 21 -24.44 7.52 36.07
N VAL A 22 -25.36 8.45 35.78
CA VAL A 22 -26.18 9.11 36.80
C VAL A 22 -27.10 8.08 37.47
N SER A 23 -27.79 7.25 36.68
CA SER A 23 -28.71 6.25 37.24
C SER A 23 -27.99 5.14 38.04
N GLY A 24 -26.80 4.70 37.61
CA GLY A 24 -25.99 3.78 38.42
C GLY A 24 -25.54 4.38 39.76
N SER A 25 -25.14 5.65 39.78
CA SER A 25 -24.71 6.31 41.02
C SER A 25 -25.87 6.53 42.00
N GLU A 26 -27.06 6.87 41.49
CA GLU A 26 -28.27 7.03 42.32
C GLU A 26 -28.75 5.68 42.89
N LEU A 27 -28.68 4.60 42.11
CA LEU A 27 -29.05 3.25 42.57
C LEU A 27 -28.13 2.75 43.69
N LEU A 28 -26.84 3.06 43.60
CA LEU A 28 -25.86 2.73 44.65
C LEU A 28 -26.08 3.56 45.92
N LYS A 29 -26.35 4.87 45.79
CA LYS A 29 -26.71 5.70 46.96
C LYS A 29 -27.93 5.13 47.69
N ILE A 30 -28.96 4.69 46.96
CA ILE A 30 -30.15 4.07 47.54
C ILE A 30 -29.80 2.73 48.22
N TYR A 31 -29.03 1.87 47.56
CA TYR A 31 -28.60 0.59 48.13
C TYR A 31 -27.82 0.74 49.44
N TYR A 32 -26.93 1.72 49.53
CA TYR A 32 -26.13 1.96 50.74
C TYR A 32 -26.86 2.79 51.80
N ALA A 33 -27.75 3.70 51.42
CA ALA A 33 -28.62 4.40 52.37
C ALA A 33 -29.54 3.43 53.14
N LEU A 34 -29.89 2.30 52.54
CA LEU A 34 -30.64 1.22 53.19
C LEU A 34 -29.79 0.38 54.17
N ASN A 35 -28.46 0.52 54.16
CA ASN A 35 -27.53 -0.29 54.99
C ASN A 35 -26.84 0.51 56.12
N GLU A 36 -27.30 1.73 56.44
CA GLU A 36 -26.82 2.59 57.56
C GLU A 36 -25.29 2.84 57.64
N GLU A 37 -24.53 2.61 56.57
CA GLU A 37 -23.10 2.92 56.51
C GLU A 37 -22.86 4.33 55.95
N SER A 38 -22.08 5.14 56.66
CA SER A 38 -21.67 6.48 56.22
C SER A 38 -20.65 6.39 55.09
N ILE A 39 -20.93 7.05 53.95
CA ILE A 39 -20.02 7.10 52.80
C ILE A 39 -19.43 8.50 52.64
N GLU A 40 -18.10 8.60 52.54
CA GLU A 40 -17.42 9.75 51.96
C GLU A 40 -17.37 9.58 50.43
N VAL A 41 -18.06 10.47 49.70
CA VAL A 41 -18.00 10.51 48.24
C VAL A 41 -16.94 11.53 47.83
N GLU A 42 -15.73 11.05 47.56
CA GLU A 42 -14.70 11.90 46.95
C GLU A 42 -14.89 11.96 45.43
N ASN A 43 -15.12 13.17 44.91
CA ASN A 43 -15.04 13.43 43.47
C ASN A 43 -13.57 13.36 43.04
N LEU A 44 -13.14 12.20 42.56
CA LEU A 44 -11.82 12.07 41.94
C LEU A 44 -11.83 12.80 40.58
N ASN A 45 -10.93 13.76 40.46
CA ASN A 45 -10.74 14.54 39.24
C ASN A 45 -10.30 13.60 38.11
N ASN A 46 -11.12 13.50 37.05
CA ASN A 46 -11.04 12.48 35.99
C ASN A 46 -9.83 12.63 35.05
N GLU A 47 -8.88 13.52 35.33
CA GLU A 47 -7.69 13.73 34.49
C GLU A 47 -6.75 12.51 34.44
N LEU A 48 -6.81 11.63 35.45
CA LEU A 48 -6.04 10.38 35.49
C LEU A 48 -6.67 9.23 34.69
N ILE A 49 -7.94 9.32 34.27
CA ILE A 49 -8.49 8.44 33.23
C ILE A 49 -8.00 8.98 31.88
N LYS A 50 -6.68 8.95 31.67
CA LYS A 50 -6.12 8.90 30.32
C LYS A 50 -6.82 7.73 29.67
N VAL A 51 -7.73 8.02 28.72
CA VAL A 51 -8.43 7.10 27.83
C VAL A 51 -7.69 5.77 27.81
N THR A 52 -8.11 4.83 28.66
CA THR A 52 -7.45 3.54 28.76
C THR A 52 -7.68 2.90 27.40
N LYS A 53 -6.68 2.95 26.52
CA LYS A 53 -6.80 2.35 25.18
C LYS A 53 -7.13 0.89 25.42
N ILE A 54 -8.36 0.53 25.09
CA ILE A 54 -8.88 -0.81 25.28
C ILE A 54 -8.01 -1.73 24.42
N LYS A 55 -7.23 -2.59 25.07
CA LYS A 55 -6.31 -3.49 24.39
C LYS A 55 -7.08 -4.74 23.97
N ARG A 56 -7.29 -4.91 22.67
CA ARG A 56 -7.89 -6.12 22.11
C ARG A 56 -6.92 -7.28 22.22
N THR A 57 -7.38 -8.40 22.75
CA THR A 57 -6.64 -9.67 22.66
C THR A 57 -6.82 -10.19 21.25
N ARG A 58 -5.77 -10.09 20.44
CA ARG A 58 -5.72 -10.64 19.08
C ARG A 58 -4.59 -11.68 19.03
N ASN A 59 -4.64 -12.62 18.10
CA ASN A 59 -3.51 -13.52 17.87
C ASN A 59 -2.24 -12.69 17.64
N GLU A 60 -1.07 -13.17 18.04
CA GLU A 60 0.16 -12.49 17.65
C GLU A 60 0.24 -12.48 16.13
N THR A 61 0.31 -11.28 15.53
CA THR A 61 0.57 -11.18 14.10
C THR A 61 1.94 -11.76 13.85
N THR A 62 2.01 -12.74 12.94
CA THR A 62 3.28 -13.30 12.53
C THR A 62 4.21 -12.17 12.11
N PRO A 63 5.39 -12.03 12.74
CA PRO A 63 6.31 -10.97 12.41
C PRO A 63 6.69 -11.05 10.93
N LYS A 64 6.78 -9.89 10.29
CA LYS A 64 7.43 -9.73 8.99
C LYS A 64 8.84 -10.32 9.09
N GLY A 65 9.16 -11.26 8.21
CA GLY A 65 10.49 -11.87 8.15
C GLY A 65 11.53 -10.91 7.59
N THR A 66 12.57 -11.44 6.95
CA THR A 66 13.60 -10.61 6.31
C THR A 66 12.98 -9.73 5.22
N THR A 67 13.34 -8.44 5.24
CA THR A 67 12.94 -7.47 4.23
C THR A 67 14.12 -7.13 3.32
N SER A 68 13.81 -6.87 2.06
CA SER A 68 14.78 -6.38 1.08
C SER A 68 14.11 -5.37 0.14
N ASN A 69 14.89 -4.41 -0.34
CA ASN A 69 14.44 -3.48 -1.37
C ASN A 69 14.58 -4.14 -2.75
N PHE A 70 13.54 -4.03 -3.55
CA PHE A 70 13.48 -4.57 -4.90
C PHE A 70 13.27 -3.43 -5.90
N ASP A 71 14.17 -3.26 -6.86
CA ASP A 71 14.00 -2.27 -7.93
C ASP A 71 12.94 -2.78 -8.92
N LEU A 72 11.81 -2.06 -9.03
CA LEU A 72 10.70 -2.43 -9.92
C LEU A 72 11.07 -2.40 -11.40
N ARG A 73 12.18 -1.77 -11.76
CA ARG A 73 12.65 -1.59 -13.13
C ARG A 73 13.62 -2.67 -13.57
N LYS A 74 14.23 -3.40 -12.62
CA LYS A 74 15.36 -4.31 -12.87
C LYS A 74 14.94 -5.54 -13.66
N ARG A 75 15.67 -5.81 -14.75
CA ARG A 75 15.40 -6.93 -15.67
C ARG A 75 16.65 -7.70 -16.06
N HIS A 76 16.42 -8.89 -16.61
CA HIS A 76 17.43 -9.62 -17.36
C HIS A 76 17.85 -8.80 -18.59
N ALA A 77 19.09 -9.01 -19.04
CA ALA A 77 19.62 -8.30 -20.20
C ALA A 77 18.78 -8.63 -21.46
N PRO A 78 18.47 -7.65 -22.31
CA PRO A 78 17.84 -7.92 -23.60
C PRO A 78 18.83 -8.66 -24.51
N SER A 79 18.28 -9.38 -25.49
CA SER A 79 19.07 -10.08 -26.51
C SER A 79 19.87 -9.11 -27.40
N ILE A 80 19.29 -7.93 -27.68
CA ILE A 80 19.88 -6.92 -28.56
C ILE A 80 19.78 -5.53 -27.92
N ILE A 81 20.90 -4.82 -27.86
CA ILE A 81 20.96 -3.40 -27.48
C ILE A 81 21.32 -2.57 -28.70
N ILE A 82 20.91 -1.30 -28.73
CA ILE A 82 21.16 -0.42 -29.89
C ILE A 82 22.65 -0.21 -30.14
N GLY A 83 23.44 -0.10 -29.06
CA GLY A 83 24.90 0.00 -29.15
C GLY A 83 25.62 -1.27 -29.60
N SER A 84 24.92 -2.39 -29.81
CA SER A 84 25.56 -3.66 -30.18
C SER A 84 26.01 -3.66 -31.64
N LYS A 85 27.11 -4.38 -31.92
CA LYS A 85 27.61 -4.59 -33.29
C LYS A 85 26.59 -5.29 -34.22
N HIS A 86 25.69 -6.07 -33.63
CA HIS A 86 24.65 -6.84 -34.32
C HIS A 86 23.38 -6.02 -34.59
N TYR A 87 23.23 -4.86 -33.95
CA TYR A 87 22.15 -3.93 -34.26
C TYR A 87 22.42 -3.30 -35.62
N THR A 88 21.44 -3.37 -36.53
CA THR A 88 21.58 -2.83 -37.90
C THR A 88 20.63 -1.67 -38.17
N LYS A 89 19.59 -1.49 -37.33
CA LYS A 89 18.65 -0.37 -37.41
C LYS A 89 19.27 0.92 -36.84
N HIS A 90 18.72 2.09 -37.17
CA HIS A 90 19.11 3.41 -36.64
C HIS A 90 20.61 3.77 -36.57
N LYS A 91 21.39 3.41 -37.59
CA LYS A 91 22.77 3.92 -37.74
C LYS A 91 22.72 5.25 -38.49
N GLY A 92 23.14 6.35 -37.85
CA GLY A 92 23.30 7.65 -38.54
C GLY A 92 22.80 8.87 -37.76
N PHE A 93 22.51 9.95 -38.48
CA PHE A 93 22.16 11.26 -37.90
C PHE A 93 20.88 11.23 -37.03
N GLY A 94 19.95 10.32 -37.31
CA GLY A 94 18.66 10.24 -36.62
C GLY A 94 18.75 9.95 -35.11
N VAL A 95 19.81 9.28 -34.64
CA VAL A 95 20.03 8.95 -33.21
C VAL A 95 21.05 9.87 -32.53
N ARG A 96 21.49 10.95 -33.19
CA ARG A 96 22.59 11.78 -32.70
C ARG A 96 22.29 12.41 -31.33
N HIS A 97 21.02 12.69 -31.02
CA HIS A 97 20.61 13.27 -29.74
C HIS A 97 20.74 12.32 -28.55
N ILE A 98 20.87 11.01 -28.78
CA ILE A 98 20.98 9.96 -27.74
C ILE A 98 22.22 9.08 -27.93
N LYS A 99 23.15 9.49 -28.81
CA LYS A 99 24.31 8.70 -29.23
C LYS A 99 25.17 8.19 -28.06
N ASN A 100 25.28 8.98 -26.99
CA ASN A 100 26.12 8.65 -25.84
C ASN A 100 25.51 7.59 -24.90
N HIS A 101 24.29 7.13 -25.18
CA HIS A 101 23.53 6.24 -24.32
C HIS A 101 22.93 5.04 -25.09
N LEU A 102 23.39 4.78 -26.31
CA LEU A 102 22.86 3.70 -27.16
C LEU A 102 23.07 2.31 -26.56
N ASP A 103 24.14 2.13 -25.78
CA ASP A 103 24.45 0.91 -25.04
C ASP A 103 23.44 0.61 -23.92
N LYS A 104 22.71 1.63 -23.46
CA LYS A 104 21.68 1.53 -22.42
C LYS A 104 20.28 1.30 -22.96
N LEU A 105 20.11 1.36 -24.28
CA LEU A 105 18.81 1.31 -24.95
C LEU A 105 18.56 -0.06 -25.58
N VAL A 106 17.32 -0.51 -25.46
CA VAL A 106 16.91 -1.81 -26.00
C VAL A 106 16.58 -1.72 -27.48
N GLY A 107 17.06 -2.71 -28.24
CA GLY A 107 16.76 -2.85 -29.65
C GLY A 107 15.28 -3.15 -29.91
N TRP A 108 14.74 -2.61 -31.00
CA TRP A 108 13.32 -2.74 -31.37
C TRP A 108 12.93 -4.17 -31.84
N GLU A 109 13.92 -5.00 -32.17
CA GLU A 109 13.79 -6.28 -32.86
C GLU A 109 12.89 -7.30 -32.15
N GLU A 110 12.33 -8.21 -32.95
CA GLU A 110 11.56 -9.38 -32.46
C GLU A 110 12.35 -10.25 -31.47
N ALA A 111 13.67 -10.32 -31.59
CA ALA A 111 14.55 -11.00 -30.64
C ALA A 111 14.44 -10.47 -29.19
N ASN A 112 13.88 -9.27 -29.00
CA ASN A 112 13.59 -8.67 -27.70
C ASN A 112 12.10 -8.68 -27.34
N LYS A 113 11.23 -9.36 -28.10
CA LYS A 113 9.77 -9.37 -27.87
C LYS A 113 9.42 -9.70 -26.42
N THR A 114 9.97 -10.80 -25.91
CA THR A 114 9.75 -11.23 -24.52
C THR A 114 10.17 -10.16 -23.54
N TRP A 115 11.37 -9.57 -23.72
CA TRP A 115 11.86 -8.48 -22.90
C TRP A 115 10.90 -7.27 -22.89
N TRP A 116 10.41 -6.85 -24.06
CA TRP A 116 9.48 -5.72 -24.19
C TRP A 116 8.15 -5.98 -23.49
N GLU A 117 7.55 -7.16 -23.67
CA GLU A 117 6.29 -7.54 -23.00
C GLU A 117 6.45 -7.57 -21.48
N ASP A 118 7.56 -8.13 -21.03
CA ASP A 118 7.90 -8.28 -19.63
C ASP A 118 8.19 -6.94 -18.95
N ALA A 119 9.05 -6.13 -19.55
CA ALA A 119 9.38 -4.80 -19.03
C ALA A 119 8.14 -3.91 -19.00
N TYR A 120 7.23 -4.03 -19.97
CA TYR A 120 5.97 -3.30 -19.96
C TYR A 120 5.11 -3.70 -18.76
N LYS A 121 4.85 -4.99 -18.53
CA LYS A 121 4.05 -5.46 -17.38
C LYS A 121 4.58 -4.96 -16.04
N GLN A 122 5.90 -4.90 -15.88
CA GLN A 122 6.51 -4.38 -14.66
C GLN A 122 6.40 -2.87 -14.53
N ARG A 123 6.64 -2.14 -15.63
CA ARG A 123 6.67 -0.67 -15.64
C ARG A 123 5.28 -0.07 -15.76
N GLU A 124 4.27 -0.84 -16.16
CA GLU A 124 2.89 -0.40 -16.35
C GLU A 124 2.35 0.33 -15.11
N TYR A 125 2.62 -0.21 -13.91
CA TYR A 125 2.21 0.44 -12.67
C TYR A 125 2.90 1.79 -12.47
N VAL A 126 4.20 1.87 -12.75
CA VAL A 126 4.98 3.12 -12.68
C VAL A 126 4.42 4.13 -13.67
N ILE A 127 4.17 3.74 -14.92
CA ILE A 127 3.64 4.62 -15.97
C ILE A 127 2.27 5.20 -15.60
N LYS A 128 1.36 4.35 -15.09
CA LYS A 128 0.00 4.76 -14.74
C LYS A 128 -0.06 5.70 -13.53
N ASN A 129 0.88 5.57 -12.60
CA ASN A 129 0.87 6.33 -11.34
C ASN A 129 1.88 7.48 -11.31
N GLN A 130 2.72 7.63 -12.34
CA GLN A 130 3.65 8.75 -12.48
C GLN A 130 3.01 9.94 -13.21
N ASN A 131 3.34 11.15 -12.77
CA ASN A 131 2.83 12.38 -13.37
C ASN A 131 3.77 12.88 -14.48
N PHE A 132 3.97 12.08 -15.52
CA PHE A 132 4.75 12.50 -16.68
C PHE A 132 4.04 13.66 -17.38
N GLN A 133 4.74 14.78 -17.57
CA GLN A 133 4.21 15.95 -18.27
C GLN A 133 5.17 16.39 -19.37
N PRO A 134 4.81 16.22 -20.66
CA PRO A 134 3.62 15.56 -21.19
C PRO A 134 3.67 14.02 -21.10
N TYR A 135 2.49 13.40 -21.02
CA TYR A 135 2.30 11.94 -21.00
C TYR A 135 1.97 11.38 -22.39
N PHE A 136 2.52 10.21 -22.73
CA PHE A 136 2.16 9.43 -23.91
C PHE A 136 1.50 8.09 -23.51
N PRO A 137 0.29 7.76 -23.98
CA PRO A 137 -0.34 6.48 -23.64
C PRO A 137 0.36 5.30 -24.34
N ILE A 138 0.69 4.24 -23.59
CA ILE A 138 1.32 3.02 -24.11
C ILE A 138 0.42 1.82 -23.79
N VAL A 139 -0.02 1.10 -24.82
CA VAL A 139 -1.07 0.06 -24.72
C VAL A 139 -0.54 -1.37 -24.61
N GLY A 140 0.78 -1.57 -24.64
CA GLY A 140 1.39 -2.89 -24.56
C GLY A 140 2.92 -2.84 -24.70
N GLY A 141 3.58 -3.99 -24.60
CA GLY A 141 5.05 -4.09 -24.68
C GLY A 141 5.60 -4.11 -26.11
N TYR A 142 5.15 -5.05 -26.94
CA TYR A 142 5.74 -5.31 -28.25
C TYR A 142 4.72 -5.36 -29.38
N SER A 143 5.06 -4.76 -30.53
CA SER A 143 4.43 -5.00 -31.84
C SER A 143 5.50 -5.07 -32.93
N ASP A 144 5.28 -5.97 -33.90
CA ASP A 144 6.01 -6.11 -35.15
C ASP A 144 5.68 -5.00 -36.18
N GLN A 145 4.54 -4.33 -36.02
CA GLN A 145 4.13 -3.21 -36.87
C GLN A 145 5.01 -1.99 -36.61
N GLN A 146 5.27 -1.23 -37.67
CA GLN A 146 5.97 0.04 -37.56
C GLN A 146 5.06 1.15 -37.02
N HIS A 147 5.63 2.06 -36.21
CA HIS A 147 4.89 3.05 -35.43
C HIS A 147 4.10 4.09 -36.26
N TRP A 148 4.40 4.25 -37.55
CA TRP A 148 3.73 5.21 -38.45
C TRP A 148 2.31 4.79 -38.88
N TRP A 149 1.93 3.52 -38.69
CA TRP A 149 0.61 2.99 -39.06
C TRP A 149 -0.35 2.85 -37.87
N THR A 150 0.10 3.16 -36.65
CA THR A 150 -0.62 2.84 -35.41
C THR A 150 -1.02 4.11 -34.66
N LYS A 151 -2.31 4.20 -34.31
CA LYS A 151 -2.83 5.27 -33.44
C LYS A 151 -2.34 5.11 -31.99
N ASP A 152 -2.29 3.87 -31.51
CA ASP A 152 -1.80 3.52 -30.18
C ASP A 152 -0.44 2.84 -30.29
N LEU A 153 0.57 3.38 -29.59
CA LEU A 153 1.91 2.79 -29.62
C LEU A 153 2.09 1.77 -28.50
N ARG A 154 2.75 0.67 -28.84
CA ARG A 154 3.37 -0.21 -27.86
C ARG A 154 4.74 0.31 -27.45
N MET A 155 5.29 -0.21 -26.36
CA MET A 155 6.52 0.28 -25.75
C MET A 155 7.68 0.28 -26.74
N ASN A 156 7.88 -0.80 -27.50
CA ASN A 156 8.94 -0.86 -28.50
C ASN A 156 8.76 0.21 -29.59
N GLN A 157 7.55 0.44 -30.09
CA GLN A 157 7.23 1.46 -31.10
C GLN A 157 7.40 2.90 -30.57
N PHE A 158 6.99 3.15 -29.33
CA PHE A 158 7.23 4.42 -28.64
C PHE A 158 8.72 4.73 -28.54
N CYS A 159 9.51 3.72 -28.16
CA CYS A 159 10.96 3.83 -28.10
C CYS A 159 11.58 4.04 -29.47
N ASP A 160 11.18 3.29 -30.49
CA ASP A 160 11.60 3.44 -31.90
C ASP A 160 11.43 4.89 -32.39
N LYS A 161 10.25 5.47 -32.11
CA LYS A 161 9.94 6.86 -32.45
C LYS A 161 10.83 7.85 -31.70
N GLY A 162 11.10 7.62 -30.41
CA GLY A 162 12.03 8.43 -29.63
C GLY A 162 13.49 8.32 -30.09
N TYR A 163 13.89 7.15 -30.62
CA TYR A 163 15.23 6.96 -31.16
C TYR A 163 15.46 7.82 -32.41
N LEU A 164 14.46 7.91 -33.29
CA LEU A 164 14.57 8.60 -34.57
C LEU A 164 14.19 10.09 -34.53
N ASN A 165 13.33 10.49 -33.61
CA ASN A 165 12.76 11.83 -33.58
C ASN A 165 13.19 12.59 -32.32
N ARG A 166 14.15 13.51 -32.48
CA ARG A 166 14.67 14.37 -31.41
C ARG A 166 13.56 15.15 -30.70
N SER A 167 12.63 15.74 -31.43
CA SER A 167 11.55 16.55 -30.84
C SER A 167 10.60 15.68 -30.02
N PHE A 168 10.28 14.47 -30.49
CA PHE A 168 9.48 13.51 -29.74
C PHE A 168 10.20 13.05 -28.47
N PHE A 169 11.48 12.71 -28.57
CA PHE A 169 12.31 12.36 -27.42
C PHE A 169 12.33 13.49 -26.37
N GLN A 170 12.61 14.73 -26.78
CA GLN A 170 12.66 15.85 -25.83
C GLN A 170 11.31 16.09 -25.16
N LYS A 171 10.22 15.94 -25.92
CA LYS A 171 8.87 16.09 -25.40
C LYS A 171 8.53 15.03 -24.35
N TYR A 172 8.91 13.76 -24.55
CA TYR A 172 8.55 12.64 -23.66
C TYR A 172 9.74 12.06 -22.89
N LYS A 173 10.76 12.87 -22.62
CA LYS A 173 12.09 12.43 -22.20
C LYS A 173 12.10 11.54 -20.95
N GLU A 174 11.32 11.90 -19.93
CA GLU A 174 11.27 11.16 -18.67
C GLU A 174 10.64 9.79 -18.85
N GLN A 175 9.48 9.75 -19.53
CA GLN A 175 8.83 8.50 -19.88
C GLN A 175 9.69 7.65 -20.81
N PHE A 176 10.39 8.27 -21.78
CA PHE A 176 11.32 7.59 -22.66
C PHE A 176 12.41 6.87 -21.89
N TRP A 177 13.05 7.53 -20.93
CA TRP A 177 14.11 6.88 -20.17
C TRP A 177 13.60 5.73 -19.29
N LEU A 178 12.42 5.86 -18.68
CA LEU A 178 11.80 4.76 -17.95
C LEU A 178 11.51 3.56 -18.86
N MET A 179 11.04 3.80 -20.08
CA MET A 179 10.51 2.76 -20.95
C MET A 179 11.56 2.10 -21.83
N CYS A 180 12.53 2.86 -22.32
CA CYS A 180 13.40 2.44 -23.41
C CYS A 180 14.77 1.95 -22.95
N THR A 181 15.14 2.21 -21.70
CA THR A 181 16.40 1.74 -21.13
C THR A 181 16.27 0.35 -20.53
N ILE A 182 17.40 -0.35 -20.52
CA ILE A 182 17.53 -1.70 -19.96
C ILE A 182 17.11 -1.71 -18.48
N ASP A 183 17.55 -0.72 -17.71
CA ASP A 183 17.35 -0.62 -16.27
C ASP A 183 16.23 0.34 -15.85
N GLY A 184 15.56 1.00 -16.81
CA GLY A 184 14.53 2.00 -16.54
C GLY A 184 15.08 3.28 -15.91
N LYS A 185 16.39 3.52 -16.00
CA LYS A 185 17.06 4.70 -15.42
C LYS A 185 17.34 5.75 -16.47
N ASN A 186 17.22 7.03 -16.07
CA ASN A 186 17.68 8.12 -16.90
C ASN A 186 19.22 8.20 -16.79
N PRO A 187 19.99 7.96 -17.87
CA PRO A 187 21.44 8.00 -17.80
C PRO A 187 22.02 9.41 -17.66
N GLU A 188 21.19 10.44 -17.79
CA GLU A 188 21.57 11.85 -17.68
C GLU A 188 21.30 12.44 -16.29
N LYS A 189 20.61 11.70 -15.41
CA LYS A 189 20.32 12.11 -14.03
C LYS A 189 20.76 11.00 -13.08
N ASN A 190 21.20 11.36 -11.88
CA ASN A 190 21.23 10.39 -10.79
C ASN A 190 19.78 9.97 -10.45
N ASP A 191 19.57 8.72 -10.01
CA ASP A 191 18.24 8.13 -9.77
C ASP A 191 17.25 9.17 -9.24
N SER A 192 16.23 9.55 -10.03
CA SER A 192 15.35 10.65 -9.63
C SER A 192 14.38 10.18 -8.56
N GLU A 193 14.34 10.92 -7.45
CA GLU A 193 13.32 10.76 -6.39
C GLU A 193 11.89 10.98 -6.90
N GLU A 194 11.71 11.33 -8.17
CA GLU A 194 10.41 11.56 -8.81
C GLU A 194 9.78 10.24 -9.30
N VAL A 195 10.58 9.27 -9.75
CA VAL A 195 10.08 7.99 -10.29
C VAL A 195 9.92 6.90 -9.22
N ILE A 196 8.82 6.14 -9.26
CA ILE A 196 8.66 4.94 -8.42
C ILE A 196 9.71 3.92 -8.88
N SER A 197 10.69 3.65 -8.02
CA SER A 197 11.85 2.82 -8.35
C SER A 197 11.95 1.58 -7.45
N TRP A 198 11.43 1.63 -6.23
CA TRP A 198 11.62 0.57 -5.24
C TRP A 198 10.30 0.06 -4.68
N ALA A 199 10.24 -1.26 -4.50
CA ALA A 199 9.20 -1.96 -3.76
C ALA A 199 9.82 -2.75 -2.60
N THR A 200 9.03 -3.03 -1.58
CA THR A 200 9.45 -3.89 -0.48
C THR A 200 9.18 -5.34 -0.85
N LYS A 201 10.17 -6.19 -0.64
CA LYS A 201 10.05 -7.64 -0.76
C LYS A 201 10.31 -8.24 0.61
N ALA A 202 9.31 -8.94 1.16
CA ALA A 202 9.40 -9.52 2.50
C ALA A 202 8.93 -10.97 2.52
N GLU A 203 9.44 -11.72 3.50
CA GLU A 203 8.97 -13.06 3.81
C GLU A 203 7.81 -13.03 4.79
N PHE A 204 6.73 -13.73 4.44
CA PHE A 204 5.54 -13.86 5.24
C PHE A 204 5.25 -15.34 5.50
N GLN A 205 4.92 -15.70 6.74
CA GLN A 205 4.58 -17.08 7.07
C GLN A 205 3.16 -17.41 6.58
N ILE A 206 3.00 -18.65 6.13
CA ILE A 206 1.71 -19.21 5.68
C ILE A 206 1.30 -20.34 6.64
N LYS A 207 2.22 -21.25 6.96
CA LYS A 207 2.02 -22.37 7.89
C LYS A 207 3.27 -22.60 8.74
N ASP A 208 3.21 -23.52 9.69
CA ASP A 208 4.37 -23.87 10.54
C ASP A 208 5.60 -24.18 9.69
N GLY A 209 6.59 -23.28 9.74
CA GLY A 209 7.83 -23.37 8.96
C GLY A 209 7.74 -22.94 7.48
N GLU A 210 6.55 -22.77 6.91
CA GLU A 210 6.37 -22.38 5.51
C GLU A 210 6.28 -20.86 5.36
N LYS A 211 7.16 -20.30 4.52
CA LYS A 211 7.20 -18.87 4.20
C LYS A 211 7.01 -18.64 2.72
N LYS A 212 6.34 -17.54 2.38
CA LYS A 212 6.22 -17.01 1.03
C LYS A 212 6.82 -15.63 0.95
N GLN A 213 7.62 -15.42 -0.08
CA GLN A 213 8.16 -14.10 -0.41
C GLN A 213 7.11 -13.32 -1.21
N ILE A 214 6.72 -12.15 -0.71
CA ILE A 214 5.73 -11.28 -1.36
C ILE A 214 6.36 -9.91 -1.59
N THR A 215 6.17 -9.39 -2.80
CA THR A 215 6.59 -8.02 -3.17
C THR A 215 5.38 -7.10 -3.10
N TYR A 216 5.49 -5.98 -2.41
CA TYR A 216 4.42 -5.00 -2.21
C TYR A 216 4.97 -3.57 -2.24
N LEU A 217 4.07 -2.61 -2.39
CA LEU A 217 4.38 -1.18 -2.37
C LEU A 217 3.66 -0.52 -1.22
N THR A 218 4.35 0.36 -0.51
CA THR A 218 3.73 1.21 0.50
C THR A 218 3.22 2.50 -0.15
N ILE A 219 2.36 3.24 0.55
CA ILE A 219 1.81 4.51 0.05
C ILE A 219 2.93 5.47 -0.35
N THR A 220 3.97 5.58 0.49
CA THR A 220 5.14 6.43 0.22
C THR A 220 5.90 5.96 -1.03
N GLN A 221 6.15 4.65 -1.16
CA GLN A 221 6.85 4.09 -2.32
C GLN A 221 6.08 4.30 -3.63
N ALA A 222 4.76 4.10 -3.60
CA ALA A 222 3.88 4.28 -4.75
C ALA A 222 3.64 5.75 -5.10
N LYS A 223 4.00 6.70 -4.23
CA LYS A 223 3.77 8.15 -4.38
C LYS A 223 2.31 8.47 -4.73
N LYS A 224 1.38 7.68 -4.16
CA LYS A 224 -0.03 7.78 -4.49
C LYS A 224 -0.57 9.12 -4.03
N LYS A 225 -1.22 9.85 -4.95
CA LYS A 225 -1.99 11.07 -4.63
C LYS A 225 -3.42 10.68 -4.25
N GLY A 226 -4.08 11.49 -3.42
CA GLY A 226 -5.47 11.24 -2.99
C GLY A 226 -5.62 10.43 -1.70
N ILE A 227 -4.54 10.27 -0.93
CA ILE A 227 -4.61 9.76 0.44
C ILE A 227 -5.05 10.91 1.34
N ASN A 228 -6.34 10.94 1.70
CA ASN A 228 -6.96 12.06 2.39
C ASN A 228 -7.15 11.81 3.89
N ASN A 229 -6.97 10.56 4.34
CA ASN A 229 -7.21 10.20 5.74
C ASN A 229 -6.14 10.78 6.67
N THR A 230 -6.55 11.73 7.50
CA THR A 230 -5.70 12.43 8.48
C THR A 230 -5.11 11.54 9.57
N LYS A 231 -5.64 10.32 9.75
CA LYS A 231 -5.11 9.33 10.71
C LYS A 231 -3.89 8.57 10.19
N ILE A 232 -3.59 8.67 8.90
CA ILE A 232 -2.37 8.11 8.31
C ILE A 232 -1.33 9.23 8.24
N THR A 233 -0.54 9.37 9.30
CA THR A 233 0.59 10.31 9.35
C THR A 233 1.62 10.01 8.26
N GLU A 234 2.50 10.95 7.93
CA GLU A 234 3.56 10.72 6.93
C GLU A 234 4.41 9.49 7.26
N ASP A 235 4.75 9.30 8.54
CA ASP A 235 5.47 8.11 9.00
C ASP A 235 4.65 6.83 8.78
N ALA A 236 3.34 6.87 9.02
CA ALA A 236 2.47 5.72 8.79
C ALA A 236 2.40 5.34 7.31
N LYS A 237 2.45 6.30 6.38
CA LYS A 237 2.43 6.01 4.92
C LYS A 237 3.57 5.10 4.47
N THR A 238 4.66 5.03 5.22
CA THR A 238 5.78 4.12 4.94
C THR A 238 5.45 2.66 5.23
N LYS A 239 4.35 2.38 5.94
CA LYS A 239 3.93 1.05 6.39
C LYS A 239 2.64 0.58 5.72
N PHE A 240 1.74 1.50 5.41
CA PHE A 240 0.48 1.17 4.75
C PHE A 240 0.71 0.73 3.31
N VAL A 241 0.17 -0.45 2.96
CA VAL A 241 0.31 -1.05 1.63
C VAL A 241 -0.70 -0.46 0.67
N ILE A 242 -0.29 -0.14 -0.55
CA ILE A 242 -1.16 0.48 -1.54
C ILE A 242 -2.22 -0.51 -2.08
N TYR A 243 -3.46 -0.04 -2.21
CA TYR A 243 -4.63 -0.89 -2.49
C TYR A 243 -4.73 -1.45 -3.91
N ASP A 244 -3.97 -0.89 -4.86
CA ASP A 244 -4.02 -1.23 -6.28
C ASP A 244 -2.75 -1.93 -6.75
N TYR A 245 -1.95 -2.46 -5.81
CA TYR A 245 -0.75 -3.23 -6.10
C TYR A 245 -0.69 -4.50 -5.25
N SER A 246 -0.02 -5.53 -5.79
CA SER A 246 0.23 -6.82 -5.13
C SER A 246 -1.03 -7.56 -4.65
N PRO A 247 -1.80 -8.18 -5.56
CA PRO A 247 -2.93 -9.04 -5.20
C PRO A 247 -2.56 -10.13 -4.19
N GLU A 248 -1.32 -10.62 -4.26
CA GLU A 248 -0.80 -11.64 -3.36
C GLU A 248 -0.71 -11.17 -1.91
N TRP A 249 -0.30 -9.91 -1.68
CA TRP A 249 -0.21 -9.35 -0.34
C TRP A 249 -1.60 -9.24 0.30
N TRP A 250 -2.58 -8.75 -0.47
CA TRP A 250 -3.96 -8.58 0.00
C TRP A 250 -4.63 -9.93 0.32
N LYS A 251 -4.40 -10.95 -0.51
CA LYS A 251 -4.85 -12.32 -0.22
C LYS A 251 -4.19 -12.87 1.05
N TRP A 252 -2.88 -12.67 1.20
CA TRP A 252 -2.17 -13.12 2.41
C TRP A 252 -2.67 -12.42 3.68
N SER A 253 -2.83 -11.09 3.66
CA SER A 253 -3.33 -10.33 4.82
C SER A 253 -4.74 -10.78 5.21
N TYR A 254 -5.60 -11.06 4.23
CA TYR A 254 -6.91 -11.63 4.46
C TYR A 254 -6.87 -13.02 5.12
N GLU A 255 -6.15 -13.97 4.50
CA GLU A 255 -6.11 -15.38 4.94
C GLU A 255 -5.45 -15.56 6.31
N TYR A 256 -4.31 -14.89 6.54
CA TYR A 256 -3.44 -15.17 7.70
C TYR A 256 -3.55 -14.14 8.81
N ARG A 257 -4.20 -13.00 8.58
CA ARG A 257 -4.50 -12.03 9.65
C ARG A 257 -6.00 -11.97 9.91
N LEU A 258 -6.79 -11.51 8.94
CA LEU A 258 -8.20 -11.23 9.18
C LEU A 258 -9.00 -12.51 9.49
N GLU A 259 -8.86 -13.55 8.68
CA GLU A 259 -9.56 -14.83 8.92
C GLU A 259 -9.05 -15.56 10.16
N ALA A 260 -7.75 -15.47 10.45
CA ALA A 260 -7.19 -16.02 11.68
C ALA A 260 -7.77 -15.35 12.93
N ASP A 261 -7.89 -14.02 12.91
CA ASP A 261 -8.49 -13.26 14.01
C ASP A 261 -9.99 -13.52 14.13
N ARG A 262 -10.72 -13.64 13.01
CA ARG A 262 -12.16 -14.00 13.03
C ARG A 262 -12.42 -15.34 13.67
N LYS A 263 -11.61 -16.35 13.34
CA LYS A 263 -11.76 -17.72 13.88
C LYS A 263 -11.48 -17.79 15.37
N ASN A 264 -10.61 -16.91 15.88
CA ASN A 264 -10.20 -16.86 17.28
C ASN A 264 -10.80 -15.66 18.04
N GLU A 265 -11.81 -14.99 17.50
CA GLU A 265 -12.43 -13.82 18.11
C GLU A 265 -13.28 -14.24 19.31
N THR A 266 -12.66 -14.30 20.48
CA THR A 266 -13.33 -14.43 21.78
C THR A 266 -13.39 -13.09 22.52
N SER A 267 -13.02 -11.99 21.86
CA SER A 267 -12.79 -10.72 22.53
C SER A 267 -14.08 -9.91 22.71
N PRO A 268 -14.22 -9.16 23.83
CA PRO A 268 -15.33 -8.21 24.03
C PRO A 268 -15.33 -7.04 23.03
N PHE A 269 -14.28 -6.92 22.21
CA PHE A 269 -14.02 -5.80 21.30
C PHE A 269 -13.82 -6.30 19.87
N PRO A 270 -14.91 -6.76 19.24
CA PRO A 270 -14.87 -7.40 17.93
C PRO A 270 -14.38 -6.47 16.83
N LEU A 271 -14.03 -7.05 15.68
CA LEU A 271 -13.79 -6.34 14.41
C LEU A 271 -14.82 -5.22 14.18
N SER A 272 -14.38 -4.11 13.62
CA SER A 272 -15.27 -3.03 13.17
C SER A 272 -16.21 -3.55 12.07
N ASN A 273 -17.37 -2.90 11.94
CA ASN A 273 -18.40 -3.35 10.99
C ASN A 273 -17.88 -3.43 9.54
N LYS A 274 -17.02 -2.50 9.13
CA LYS A 274 -16.40 -2.52 7.79
C LYS A 274 -15.51 -3.75 7.58
N PHE A 275 -14.74 -4.15 8.59
CA PHE A 275 -13.85 -5.31 8.48
C PHE A 275 -14.57 -6.64 8.70
N ARG A 276 -15.77 -6.67 9.29
CA ARG A 276 -16.59 -7.89 9.41
C ARG A 276 -17.21 -8.34 8.09
N THR A 277 -17.56 -7.41 7.20
CA THR A 277 -18.24 -7.74 5.94
C THR A 277 -17.29 -8.21 4.84
N ILE A 278 -15.98 -8.19 5.08
CA ILE A 278 -14.97 -8.63 4.11
C ILE A 278 -15.11 -10.14 3.88
N ILE A 279 -15.11 -10.59 2.63
CA ILE A 279 -15.18 -12.03 2.28
C ILE A 279 -13.98 -12.51 1.45
N GLN A 280 -13.13 -11.59 1.00
CA GLN A 280 -11.96 -11.90 0.21
C GLN A 280 -10.87 -10.84 0.35
N GLY A 281 -9.62 -11.21 0.05
CA GLY A 281 -8.49 -10.30 0.17
C GLY A 281 -8.35 -9.30 -0.98
N TRP A 282 -8.48 -9.77 -2.22
CA TRP A 282 -8.25 -8.95 -3.42
C TRP A 282 -9.46 -9.00 -4.34
N GLU A 283 -9.79 -7.82 -4.87
CA GLU A 283 -10.62 -7.70 -6.06
C GLU A 283 -10.12 -6.56 -6.93
N ASP A 284 -10.23 -6.73 -8.25
CA ASP A 284 -10.04 -5.62 -9.17
C ASP A 284 -11.08 -4.54 -8.84
N LEU A 285 -10.73 -3.26 -8.98
CA LEU A 285 -11.42 -2.09 -8.40
C LEU A 285 -12.84 -1.80 -8.95
N ASN A 286 -13.54 -2.82 -9.44
CA ASN A 286 -14.65 -2.69 -10.37
C ASN A 286 -16.05 -3.07 -9.86
N ASN A 287 -16.31 -3.49 -8.60
CA ASN A 287 -17.65 -3.27 -7.98
C ASN A 287 -17.86 -3.72 -6.51
N ASN A 288 -17.28 -4.81 -5.99
CA ASN A 288 -17.75 -5.33 -4.71
C ASN A 288 -17.25 -4.53 -3.51
N ALA A 289 -18.10 -4.23 -2.52
CA ALA A 289 -17.71 -3.50 -1.29
C ALA A 289 -16.97 -4.38 -0.26
N THR A 290 -16.82 -5.68 -0.52
CA THR A 290 -16.43 -6.69 0.48
C THR A 290 -15.01 -7.25 0.32
N ALA A 291 -14.16 -6.63 -0.50
CA ALA A 291 -12.76 -7.02 -0.62
C ALA A 291 -11.86 -6.20 0.31
N LEU A 292 -10.86 -6.82 0.94
CA LEU A 292 -9.97 -6.15 1.90
C LEU A 292 -9.23 -4.96 1.27
N ASN A 293 -8.67 -5.13 0.06
CA ASN A 293 -7.98 -4.05 -0.64
C ASN A 293 -8.89 -2.83 -0.88
N LYS A 294 -10.19 -3.05 -1.14
CA LYS A 294 -11.15 -1.96 -1.30
C LYS A 294 -11.53 -1.30 0.02
N VAL A 295 -11.79 -2.07 1.08
CA VAL A 295 -12.05 -1.49 2.41
C VAL A 295 -10.86 -0.63 2.86
N CYS A 296 -9.63 -1.07 2.59
CA CYS A 296 -8.44 -0.28 2.85
C CYS A 296 -8.30 0.93 1.90
N LYS A 297 -8.70 0.81 0.62
CA LYS A 297 -8.82 1.98 -0.28
C LYS A 297 -9.76 3.04 0.30
N ASP A 298 -10.98 2.64 0.65
CA ASP A 298 -11.98 3.54 1.23
C ASP A 298 -11.45 4.14 2.53
N PHE A 299 -10.69 3.35 3.30
CA PHE A 299 -9.99 3.84 4.48
C PHE A 299 -8.94 4.90 4.16
N TYR A 300 -8.20 4.80 3.06
CA TYR A 300 -7.16 5.77 2.70
C TYR A 300 -7.73 7.07 2.13
N GLU A 301 -8.83 6.98 1.38
CA GLU A 301 -9.39 8.09 0.60
C GLU A 301 -10.43 8.91 1.39
N GLN A 302 -10.95 8.40 2.52
CA GLN A 302 -11.89 9.13 3.38
C GLN A 302 -11.22 10.27 4.17
N THR A 303 -11.90 11.41 4.28
CA THR A 303 -11.38 12.64 4.91
C THR A 303 -11.62 12.74 6.42
N SER A 304 -12.69 12.16 6.96
CA SER A 304 -12.97 12.15 8.42
C SER A 304 -14.26 11.41 8.75
N ASN A 305 -14.18 10.31 9.51
CA ASN A 305 -15.14 9.82 10.52
C ASN A 305 -14.83 8.35 10.91
N ASN A 306 -13.56 8.06 11.23
CA ASN A 306 -13.18 6.69 11.54
C ASN A 306 -13.27 6.50 13.04
N PHE A 307 -14.06 5.53 13.44
CA PHE A 307 -14.04 5.05 14.80
C PHE A 307 -12.67 4.41 15.12
N GLN A 308 -12.27 4.44 16.40
CA GLN A 308 -10.94 3.97 16.80
C GLN A 308 -10.73 2.49 16.44
N ASP A 309 -11.78 1.68 16.48
CA ASP A 309 -11.77 0.28 16.05
C ASP A 309 -11.41 0.10 14.58
N GLU A 310 -11.95 0.95 13.70
CA GLU A 310 -11.63 0.92 12.27
C GLU A 310 -10.16 1.28 12.03
N ILE A 311 -9.62 2.24 12.80
CA ILE A 311 -8.21 2.61 12.72
C ILE A 311 -7.32 1.43 13.16
N ASP A 312 -7.68 0.76 14.24
CA ASP A 312 -6.92 -0.38 14.77
C ASP A 312 -7.00 -1.62 13.86
N ASP A 313 -8.11 -1.81 13.17
CA ASP A 313 -8.26 -2.82 12.12
C ASP A 313 -7.43 -2.46 10.88
N ALA A 314 -7.48 -1.21 10.44
CA ALA A 314 -6.69 -0.76 9.28
C ALA A 314 -5.18 -0.89 9.53
N TRP A 315 -4.69 -0.53 10.72
CA TRP A 315 -3.30 -0.78 11.09
C TRP A 315 -2.94 -2.26 11.04
N ARG A 316 -3.86 -3.15 11.39
CA ARG A 316 -3.56 -4.58 11.42
C ARG A 316 -3.60 -5.23 10.04
N TYR A 317 -4.56 -4.85 9.20
CA TYR A 317 -4.83 -5.55 7.93
C TYR A 317 -4.39 -4.78 6.69
N CYS A 318 -4.24 -3.45 6.77
CA CYS A 318 -3.81 -2.60 5.66
C CYS A 318 -2.33 -2.19 5.74
N SER A 319 -1.67 -2.36 6.88
CA SER A 319 -0.22 -2.09 7.04
C SER A 319 0.62 -3.36 6.97
N ASP A 320 1.87 -3.24 6.55
CA ASP A 320 2.82 -4.35 6.50
C ASP A 320 3.29 -4.82 7.88
N ASP A 321 3.38 -3.90 8.86
CA ASP A 321 3.76 -4.20 10.24
C ASP A 321 2.69 -5.01 11.00
N GLY A 322 1.41 -4.78 10.70
CA GLY A 322 0.29 -5.50 11.31
C GLY A 322 0.13 -5.28 12.82
N LYS A 323 0.72 -4.20 13.36
CA LYS A 323 0.67 -3.78 14.76
C LYS A 323 0.57 -2.24 14.82
N GLN A 324 -0.16 -1.71 15.81
CA GLN A 324 -0.19 -0.26 16.11
C GLN A 324 0.96 0.09 17.05
#